data_AF-A0A9E5RLS8-F1
#
_entry.id   AF-A0A9E5RLS8-F1
#
_cell.length_a   1.000
_cell.length_b   1.000
_cell.length_c   1.000
_cell.angle_alpha   90.00
_cell.angle_beta   90.00
_cell.angle_gamma   90.00
#
_symmetry.space_group_name_H-M   'P 1'
#
loop_
_entity.id
_entity.type
_entity.pdbx_description
1 polymer ?
#
loop_
_entity_poly.entity_id
_entity_poly.type
_entity_poly.pdbx_seq_one_letter_code
_entity_poly.pdbx_strand_id
1 'polypeptide(L)'
;MLLDRNALPQAVAALATVPPTALDQPEVSFLRGRLAWQAIQAGDEDFEIDDVRRYWETAVREQPDNPNYRIALGFAHYAENQFNEAIQEWVAALSELEEQHAANLKAQPAGETANADLPLPDQLVQGQEALNAYAGIALALQAAANQPSAEQSNLQSKAAKLYQMVIMSDPTGFQADALSQNWLWTQEAIQAWNALPQQEG
;
A
#
# COMPACT_ATOMS: atom_id res chain seq x y z
N MET A 1 1.09 -13.04 13.41
CA MET A 1 -0.30 -13.50 13.22
C MET A 1 -0.37 -14.61 12.17
N LEU A 2 -1.53 -15.26 11.97
CA LEU A 2 -1.68 -16.39 11.02
C LEU A 2 -1.35 -15.99 9.57
N LEU A 3 -1.86 -14.84 9.13
CA LEU A 3 -1.65 -14.31 7.77
C LEU A 3 -0.19 -13.92 7.50
N ASP A 4 0.57 -13.50 8.51
CA ASP A 4 2.01 -13.20 8.38
C ASP A 4 2.85 -14.46 8.08
N ARG A 5 2.32 -15.64 8.40
CA ARG A 5 2.94 -16.94 8.11
C ARG A 5 2.33 -17.64 6.89
N ASN A 6 1.48 -16.93 6.16
CA ASN A 6 0.68 -17.48 5.06
C ASN A 6 -0.12 -18.73 5.44
N ALA A 7 -0.56 -18.83 6.71
CA ALA A 7 -1.34 -19.95 7.23
C ALA A 7 -2.83 -19.81 6.83
N LEU A 8 -3.10 -19.83 5.52
CA LEU A 8 -4.40 -19.49 4.94
C LEU A 8 -5.53 -20.39 5.43
N PRO A 9 -5.40 -21.74 5.49
CA PRO A 9 -6.48 -22.60 6.00
C PRO A 9 -6.89 -22.26 7.44
N GLN A 10 -5.92 -21.92 8.28
CA GLN A 10 -6.17 -21.54 9.68
C GLN A 10 -6.81 -20.15 9.77
N ALA A 11 -6.40 -19.21 8.91
CA ALA A 11 -7.01 -17.89 8.84
C ALA A 11 -8.47 -17.95 8.37
N VAL A 12 -8.78 -18.78 7.36
CA VAL A 12 -10.17 -19.07 6.92
C VAL A 12 -10.98 -19.61 8.10
N ALA A 13 -10.47 -20.63 8.79
CA ALA A 13 -11.17 -21.25 9.91
C ALA A 13 -11.41 -20.25 11.06
N ALA A 14 -10.44 -19.38 11.35
CA ALA A 14 -10.59 -18.34 12.37
C ALA A 14 -11.67 -17.32 11.98
N LEU A 15 -11.64 -16.82 10.74
CA LEU A 15 -12.61 -15.83 10.25
C LEU A 15 -14.03 -16.41 10.13
N ALA A 16 -14.18 -17.72 9.89
CA ALA A 16 -15.47 -18.40 9.87
C ALA A 16 -16.18 -18.41 11.24
N THR A 17 -15.44 -18.19 12.34
CA THR A 17 -16.02 -18.09 13.70
C THR A 17 -16.51 -16.70 14.06
N VAL A 18 -16.20 -15.68 13.24
CA VAL A 18 -16.60 -14.31 13.48
C VAL A 18 -18.12 -14.18 13.30
N PRO A 19 -18.84 -13.59 14.27
CA PRO A 19 -20.29 -13.45 14.15
C PRO A 19 -20.63 -12.50 12.99
N PRO A 20 -21.76 -12.72 12.29
CA PRO A 20 -22.17 -11.89 11.14
C PRO A 20 -22.20 -10.39 11.45
N THR A 21 -22.56 -10.01 12.68
CA THR A 21 -22.62 -8.61 13.13
C THR A 21 -21.26 -7.93 13.26
N ALA A 22 -20.17 -8.69 13.24
CA ALA A 22 -18.80 -8.17 13.34
C ALA A 22 -18.07 -8.18 11.99
N LEU A 23 -18.69 -8.69 10.92
CA LEU A 23 -18.05 -8.81 9.61
C LEU A 23 -17.68 -7.46 9.00
N ASP A 24 -18.47 -6.41 9.30
CA ASP A 24 -18.26 -5.05 8.81
C ASP A 24 -17.38 -4.21 9.76
N GLN A 25 -16.87 -4.80 10.86
CA GLN A 25 -15.86 -4.11 11.67
C GLN A 25 -14.61 -3.89 10.83
N PRO A 26 -13.97 -2.71 10.90
CA PRO A 26 -12.90 -2.34 9.99
C PRO A 26 -11.73 -3.33 10.01
N GLU A 27 -11.31 -3.79 11.18
CA GLU A 27 -10.22 -4.75 11.33
C GLU A 27 -10.58 -6.13 10.74
N VAL A 28 -11.82 -6.58 10.95
CA VAL A 28 -12.31 -7.86 10.43
C VAL A 28 -12.41 -7.80 8.91
N SER A 29 -12.99 -6.73 8.38
CA SER A 29 -13.06 -6.49 6.94
C SER A 29 -11.67 -6.40 6.32
N PHE A 30 -10.73 -5.71 6.96
CA PHE A 30 -9.35 -5.66 6.51
C PHE A 30 -8.70 -7.06 6.46
N LEU A 31 -8.88 -7.87 7.50
CA LEU A 31 -8.37 -9.25 7.55
C LEU A 31 -9.01 -10.16 6.51
N ARG A 32 -10.30 -9.99 6.20
CA ARG A 32 -10.98 -10.72 5.12
C ARG A 32 -10.39 -10.34 3.75
N GLY A 33 -10.16 -9.06 3.50
CA GLY A 33 -9.49 -8.60 2.29
C GLY A 33 -8.07 -9.15 2.17
N ARG A 34 -7.29 -9.12 3.26
CA ARG A 34 -5.93 -9.69 3.27
C ARG A 34 -5.91 -11.20 3.05
N LEU A 35 -6.85 -11.94 3.64
CA LEU A 35 -7.00 -13.37 3.39
C LEU A 35 -7.28 -13.64 1.91
N ALA A 36 -8.30 -12.98 1.35
CA ALA A 36 -8.68 -13.13 -0.05
C ALA A 36 -7.51 -12.78 -0.99
N TRP A 37 -6.80 -11.68 -0.73
CA TRP A 37 -5.64 -11.24 -1.49
C TRP A 37 -4.51 -12.27 -1.50
N GLN A 38 -4.17 -12.84 -0.33
CA GLN A 38 -3.13 -13.88 -0.25
C GLN A 38 -3.60 -15.22 -0.83
N ALA A 39 -4.89 -15.54 -0.76
CA ALA A 39 -5.47 -16.74 -1.35
C ALA A 39 -5.40 -16.70 -2.89
N ILE A 40 -5.77 -15.57 -3.51
CA ILE A 40 -5.66 -15.35 -4.96
C ILE A 40 -4.20 -15.54 -5.41
N GLN A 41 -3.25 -14.95 -4.70
CA GLN A 41 -1.82 -15.14 -5.00
C GLN A 41 -1.34 -16.58 -4.84
N ALA A 42 -2.00 -17.38 -3.99
CA ALA A 42 -1.74 -18.81 -3.83
C ALA A 42 -2.44 -19.67 -4.90
N GLY A 43 -3.20 -19.08 -5.82
CA GLY A 43 -3.95 -19.77 -6.87
C GLY A 43 -5.30 -20.30 -6.41
N ASP A 44 -5.87 -19.75 -5.33
CA ASP A 44 -7.22 -20.07 -4.88
C ASP A 44 -8.26 -19.40 -5.80
N GLU A 45 -9.23 -20.19 -6.28
CA GLU A 45 -10.29 -19.76 -7.19
C GLU A 45 -11.58 -19.38 -6.45
N ASP A 46 -11.66 -19.59 -5.13
CA ASP A 46 -12.83 -19.26 -4.30
C ASP A 46 -12.93 -17.75 -3.98
N PHE A 47 -11.86 -17.00 -4.26
CA PHE A 47 -11.79 -15.56 -4.03
C PHE A 47 -11.55 -14.81 -5.34
N GLU A 48 -12.25 -13.68 -5.49
CA GLU A 48 -12.04 -12.77 -6.61
C GLU A 48 -11.41 -11.45 -6.14
N ILE A 49 -10.76 -10.74 -7.06
CA ILE A 49 -10.16 -9.43 -6.76
C ILE A 49 -11.21 -8.41 -6.28
N ASP A 50 -12.45 -8.54 -6.77
CA ASP A 50 -13.61 -7.77 -6.34
C ASP A 50 -13.95 -8.00 -4.85
N ASP A 51 -13.78 -9.22 -4.33
CA ASP A 51 -13.95 -9.50 -2.90
C ASP A 51 -12.94 -8.71 -2.07
N VAL A 52 -11.67 -8.72 -2.51
CA VAL A 52 -10.59 -7.98 -1.84
C VAL A 52 -10.95 -6.50 -1.76
N ARG A 53 -11.31 -5.90 -2.91
CA ARG A 53 -11.69 -4.49 -2.97
C ARG A 53 -12.87 -4.19 -2.05
N ARG A 54 -13.97 -4.94 -2.13
CA ARG A 54 -15.16 -4.73 -1.28
C ARG A 54 -14.86 -4.80 0.22
N TYR A 55 -14.00 -5.75 0.62
CA TYR A 55 -13.60 -5.87 2.01
C TYR A 55 -12.74 -4.69 2.47
N TRP A 56 -11.78 -4.25 1.67
CA TRP A 56 -10.94 -3.09 2.02
C TRP A 56 -11.67 -1.75 1.90
N GLU A 57 -12.60 -1.58 0.96
CA GLU A 57 -13.53 -0.43 0.92
C GLU A 57 -14.34 -0.32 2.21
N THR A 58 -14.79 -1.45 2.76
CA THR A 58 -15.50 -1.47 4.05
C THR A 58 -14.59 -1.04 5.19
N ALA A 59 -13.35 -1.54 5.23
CA ALA A 59 -12.37 -1.13 6.23
C ALA A 59 -12.04 0.37 6.16
N VAL A 60 -11.81 0.91 4.97
CA VAL A 60 -11.53 2.34 4.74
C VAL A 60 -12.74 3.21 5.07
N ARG A 61 -13.96 2.77 4.73
CA ARG A 61 -15.20 3.51 5.05
C ARG A 61 -15.40 3.65 6.55
N GLU A 62 -15.17 2.58 7.31
CA GLU A 62 -15.37 2.58 8.77
C GLU A 62 -14.20 3.21 9.54
N GLN A 63 -12.99 3.15 8.97
CA GLN A 63 -11.80 3.78 9.54
C GLN A 63 -10.98 4.52 8.47
N PRO A 64 -11.44 5.72 8.04
CA PRO A 64 -10.83 6.46 6.93
C PRO A 64 -9.48 7.08 7.27
N ASP A 65 -9.14 7.20 8.55
CA ASP A 65 -7.88 7.74 9.08
C ASP A 65 -6.78 6.67 9.17
N ASN A 66 -7.04 5.42 8.77
CA ASN A 66 -6.05 4.35 8.79
C ASN A 66 -5.32 4.24 7.42
N PRO A 67 -4.06 4.70 7.33
CA PRO A 67 -3.34 4.73 6.06
C PRO A 67 -3.04 3.33 5.52
N ASN A 68 -2.89 2.32 6.38
CA ASN A 68 -2.64 0.94 5.94
C ASN A 68 -3.82 0.36 5.15
N TYR A 69 -5.05 0.71 5.54
CA TYR A 69 -6.24 0.24 4.83
C TYR A 69 -6.33 0.86 3.44
N ARG A 70 -6.03 2.16 3.34
CA ARG A 70 -5.97 2.88 2.07
C ARG A 70 -4.86 2.38 1.16
N ILE A 71 -3.68 2.12 1.72
CA ILE A 71 -2.56 1.55 0.96
C ILE A 71 -2.96 0.22 0.34
N ALA A 72 -3.54 -0.68 1.14
CA ALA A 72 -4.01 -1.97 0.63
C ALA A 72 -5.10 -1.81 -0.44
N LEU A 73 -6.08 -0.94 -0.19
CA LEU A 73 -7.14 -0.65 -1.17
C LEU A 73 -6.57 -0.11 -2.50
N GLY A 74 -5.53 0.73 -2.45
CA GLY A 74 -4.83 1.19 -3.65
C GLY A 74 -4.23 0.04 -4.47
N PHE A 75 -3.66 -0.98 -3.82
CA PHE A 75 -3.18 -2.18 -4.51
C PHE A 75 -4.31 -3.01 -5.13
N ALA A 76 -5.48 -3.09 -4.48
CA ALA A 76 -6.66 -3.74 -5.06
C ALA A 76 -7.14 -3.01 -6.33
N HIS A 77 -7.30 -1.68 -6.26
CA HIS A 77 -7.65 -0.88 -7.43
C HIS A 77 -6.63 -1.03 -8.56
N TYR A 78 -5.33 -1.04 -8.24
CA TYR A 78 -4.28 -1.25 -9.23
C TYR A 78 -4.41 -2.62 -9.92
N ALA A 79 -4.66 -3.69 -9.17
CA ALA A 79 -4.88 -5.03 -9.72
C ALA A 79 -6.13 -5.10 -10.63
N GLU A 80 -7.14 -4.27 -10.35
CA GLU A 80 -8.33 -4.10 -11.20
C GLU A 80 -8.14 -3.12 -12.37
N ASN A 81 -6.92 -2.60 -12.60
CA ASN A 81 -6.60 -1.57 -13.59
C ASN A 81 -7.30 -0.22 -13.39
N GLN A 82 -7.78 0.05 -12.18
CA GLN A 82 -8.42 1.29 -11.75
C GLN A 82 -7.35 2.26 -11.25
N PHE A 83 -6.48 2.71 -12.17
CA PHE A 83 -5.25 3.43 -11.81
C PHE A 83 -5.50 4.78 -11.14
N ASN A 84 -6.59 5.47 -11.49
CA ASN A 84 -6.91 6.77 -10.88
C ASN A 84 -7.38 6.60 -9.43
N GLU A 85 -8.24 5.61 -9.19
CA GLU A 85 -8.73 5.21 -7.88
C GLU A 85 -7.58 4.74 -6.99
N ALA A 86 -6.65 3.93 -7.55
CA ALA A 86 -5.45 3.51 -6.85
C ALA A 86 -4.58 4.70 -6.39
N ILE A 87 -4.33 5.66 -7.29
CA ILE A 87 -3.58 6.88 -6.98
C ILE A 87 -4.30 7.71 -5.90
N GLN A 88 -5.63 7.83 -5.96
CA GLN A 88 -6.40 8.57 -4.96
C GLN A 88 -6.24 7.96 -3.57
N GLU A 89 -6.32 6.64 -3.43
CA GLU A 89 -6.16 5.97 -2.14
C GLU A 89 -4.74 6.11 -1.57
N TRP A 90 -3.70 5.96 -2.40
CA TRP A 90 -2.33 6.17 -1.93
C TRP A 90 -2.04 7.62 -1.56
N VAL A 91 -2.57 8.60 -2.31
CA VAL A 91 -2.44 10.02 -1.96
C VAL A 91 -3.16 10.31 -0.64
N ALA A 92 -4.36 9.80 -0.46
CA ALA A 92 -5.09 9.94 0.81
C ALA A 92 -4.31 9.30 1.97
N ALA A 93 -3.75 8.11 1.78
CA ALA A 93 -2.91 7.45 2.80
C ALA A 93 -1.69 8.30 3.19
N LEU A 94 -1.03 8.91 2.21
CA LEU A 94 0.12 9.80 2.46
C LEU A 94 -0.30 11.03 3.26
N SER A 95 -1.45 11.65 2.94
CA SER A 95 -1.99 12.77 3.72
C SER A 95 -2.28 12.38 5.18
N GLU A 96 -2.88 11.20 5.41
CA GLU A 96 -3.13 10.71 6.77
C GLU A 96 -1.81 10.45 7.54
N LEU A 97 -0.79 9.87 6.90
CA LEU A 97 0.53 9.67 7.50
C LEU A 97 1.19 11.00 7.90
N GLU A 98 1.09 12.00 7.03
CA GLU A 98 1.56 13.37 7.29
C GLU A 98 0.86 13.99 8.50
N GLU A 99 -0.47 13.88 8.57
CA GLU A 99 -1.27 14.41 9.68
C GLU A 99 -0.96 13.71 11.01
N GLN A 100 -0.87 12.37 11.00
CA GLN A 100 -0.52 11.57 12.17
C GLN A 100 0.88 11.93 12.70
N HIS A 101 1.86 12.06 11.80
CA HIS A 101 3.20 12.48 12.17
C HIS A 101 3.20 13.90 12.79
N ALA A 102 2.50 14.84 12.17
CA ALA A 102 2.38 16.21 12.69
C ALA A 102 1.67 16.26 14.05
N ALA A 103 0.65 15.42 14.27
CA ALA A 103 -0.03 15.30 15.55
C ALA A 103 0.89 14.72 16.64
N ASN A 104 1.68 13.70 16.31
CA ASN A 104 2.65 13.09 17.23
C ASN A 104 3.71 14.08 17.69
N LEU A 105 4.21 14.94 16.80
CA LEU A 105 5.16 16.00 17.16
C LEU A 105 4.56 17.04 18.12
N LYS A 106 3.26 17.35 17.98
CA LYS A 106 2.55 18.29 18.87
C LYS A 106 2.21 17.69 20.24
N ALA A 107 2.05 16.37 20.31
CA ALA A 107 1.67 15.65 21.53
C ALA A 107 2.87 15.36 22.46
N GLN A 108 4.11 15.57 22.01
CA GLN A 108 5.29 15.40 22.85
C GLN A 108 5.36 16.50 23.94
N PRO A 109 5.48 16.15 25.23
CA PRO A 109 5.59 17.14 26.30
C PRO A 109 6.88 17.94 26.16
N ALA A 110 6.82 19.24 26.43
CA ALA A 110 7.90 20.22 26.25
C ALA A 110 9.12 20.06 27.22
N GLY A 111 9.44 18.84 27.65
CA GLY A 111 10.40 18.56 28.72
C GLY A 111 11.61 17.69 28.37
N GLU A 112 11.70 17.12 27.17
CA GLU A 112 12.82 16.23 26.78
C GLU A 112 13.52 16.73 25.52
N THR A 113 13.87 18.02 25.48
CA THR A 113 14.90 18.53 24.55
C THR A 113 16.26 18.48 25.23
N ALA A 114 16.85 17.30 25.31
CA ALA A 114 18.28 17.15 25.53
C ALA A 114 18.84 16.15 24.52
N ASN A 115 19.17 16.68 23.33
CA ASN A 115 19.83 16.01 22.21
C ASN A 115 18.97 15.02 21.42
N ALA A 116 18.05 15.54 20.61
CA ALA A 116 17.61 14.84 19.41
C ALA A 116 17.53 15.88 18.30
N ASP A 117 18.31 15.66 17.23
CA ASP A 117 18.25 16.45 16.01
C ASP A 117 16.80 16.63 15.57
N LEU A 118 16.50 17.82 15.05
CA LEU A 118 15.23 18.14 14.42
C LEU A 118 14.89 17.01 13.42
N PRO A 119 13.70 16.37 13.50
CA PRO A 119 13.32 15.43 12.47
C PRO A 119 13.16 16.20 11.16
N LEU A 120 14.09 15.94 10.24
CA LEU A 120 14.08 16.48 8.89
C LEU A 120 12.82 16.02 8.14
N PRO A 121 12.43 16.71 7.04
CA PRO A 121 11.38 16.27 6.11
C PRO A 121 11.53 14.82 5.59
N ASP A 122 12.69 14.20 5.81
CA ASP A 122 13.01 12.80 5.51
C ASP A 122 12.23 11.75 6.33
N GLN A 123 11.65 12.08 7.49
CA GLN A 123 11.01 11.03 8.32
C GLN A 123 9.69 10.48 7.76
N LEU A 124 8.94 11.28 7.01
CA LEU A 124 7.75 10.79 6.28
C LEU A 124 8.13 9.86 5.13
N VAL A 125 9.31 10.07 4.55
CA VAL A 125 9.87 9.27 3.44
C VAL A 125 10.40 7.91 3.93
N GLN A 126 10.58 7.70 5.23
CA GLN A 126 11.16 6.46 5.77
C GLN A 126 10.15 5.43 6.30
N GLY A 127 8.88 5.81 6.47
CA GLY A 127 7.84 4.84 6.82
C GLY A 127 7.66 3.83 5.69
N GLN A 128 7.71 2.53 6.00
CA GLN A 128 7.52 1.48 5.00
C GLN A 128 6.14 1.61 4.30
N GLU A 129 5.15 2.10 5.03
CA GLU A 129 3.82 2.47 4.54
C GLU A 129 3.87 3.56 3.45
N ALA A 130 4.57 4.66 3.73
CA ALA A 130 4.71 5.77 2.78
C ALA A 130 5.46 5.33 1.52
N LEU A 131 6.54 4.55 1.67
CA LEU A 131 7.29 4.01 0.54
C LEU A 131 6.45 3.06 -0.31
N ASN A 132 5.62 2.23 0.30
CA ASN A 132 4.67 1.39 -0.44
C ASN A 132 3.64 2.23 -1.22
N ALA A 133 3.10 3.30 -0.61
CA ALA A 133 2.18 4.22 -1.31
C ALA A 133 2.86 4.91 -2.50
N TYR A 134 4.06 5.46 -2.32
CA TYR A 134 4.79 6.11 -3.42
C TYR A 134 5.15 5.13 -4.55
N ALA A 135 5.56 3.92 -4.19
CA ALA A 135 5.86 2.87 -5.15
C ALA A 135 4.59 2.47 -5.93
N GLY A 136 3.45 2.33 -5.26
CA GLY A 136 2.15 2.13 -5.88
C GLY A 136 1.80 3.25 -6.88
N ILE A 137 1.93 4.52 -6.47
CA ILE A 137 1.66 5.67 -7.36
C ILE A 137 2.57 5.61 -8.60
N ALA A 138 3.86 5.27 -8.45
CA ALA A 138 4.76 5.12 -9.58
C ALA A 138 4.28 4.05 -10.57
N LEU A 139 3.82 2.89 -10.06
CA LEU A 139 3.25 1.82 -10.87
C LEU A 139 2.00 2.27 -11.63
N ALA A 140 1.05 2.90 -10.95
CA ALA A 140 -0.18 3.36 -11.57
C ALA A 140 0.05 4.47 -12.60
N LEU A 141 0.96 5.41 -12.33
CA LEU A 141 1.35 6.44 -13.30
C LEU A 141 1.97 5.84 -14.55
N GLN A 142 2.88 4.86 -14.40
CA GLN A 142 3.48 4.18 -15.53
C GLN A 142 2.43 3.38 -16.33
N ALA A 143 1.54 2.66 -15.64
CA ALA A 143 0.48 1.90 -16.28
C ALA A 143 -0.50 2.80 -17.04
N ALA A 144 -0.88 3.95 -16.46
CA ALA A 144 -1.69 4.96 -17.12
C ALA A 144 -0.96 5.57 -18.33
N ALA A 145 0.36 5.76 -18.25
CA ALA A 145 1.16 6.28 -19.36
C ALA A 145 1.28 5.31 -20.54
N ASN A 146 1.05 4.01 -20.34
CA ASN A 146 0.99 3.03 -21.43
C ASN A 146 -0.29 3.19 -22.27
N GLN A 147 -1.27 3.97 -21.81
CA GLN A 147 -2.44 4.34 -22.61
C GLN A 147 -2.11 5.57 -23.49
N PRO A 148 -2.47 5.57 -24.79
CA PRO A 148 -2.17 6.70 -25.67
C PRO A 148 -2.86 7.98 -25.20
N SER A 149 -2.09 8.93 -24.67
CA SER A 149 -2.60 10.20 -24.18
C SER A 149 -1.59 11.33 -24.41
N ALA A 150 -2.06 12.57 -24.46
CA ALA A 150 -1.21 13.74 -24.61
C ALA A 150 -0.24 13.94 -23.41
N GLU A 151 -0.48 13.26 -22.29
CA GLU A 151 0.26 13.40 -21.03
C GLU A 151 1.26 12.27 -20.78
N GLN A 152 1.39 11.30 -21.69
CA GLN A 152 2.22 10.11 -21.53
C GLN A 152 3.64 10.41 -21.01
N SER A 153 4.36 11.35 -21.65
CA SER A 153 5.73 11.70 -21.25
C SER A 153 5.81 12.34 -19.85
N ASN A 154 4.77 13.10 -19.46
CA ASN A 154 4.68 13.70 -18.12
C ASN A 154 4.46 12.61 -17.06
N LEU A 155 3.53 11.69 -17.29
CA LEU A 155 3.24 10.58 -16.40
C LEU A 155 4.47 9.66 -16.21
N GLN A 156 5.17 9.30 -17.29
CA GLN A 156 6.41 8.53 -17.23
C GLN A 156 7.50 9.25 -16.42
N SER A 157 7.63 10.56 -16.61
CA SER A 157 8.61 11.35 -15.86
C SER A 157 8.28 11.40 -14.35
N LYS A 158 7.00 11.49 -13.99
CA LYS A 158 6.57 11.44 -12.58
C LYS A 158 6.79 10.06 -11.98
N ALA A 159 6.45 8.99 -12.69
CA ALA A 159 6.67 7.62 -12.26
C ALA A 159 8.15 7.35 -11.96
N ALA A 160 9.03 7.74 -12.89
CA ALA A 160 10.47 7.52 -12.72
C ALA A 160 11.07 8.32 -11.55
N LYS A 161 10.58 9.54 -11.28
CA LYS A 161 10.99 10.33 -10.10
C LYS A 161 10.60 9.65 -8.79
N LEU A 162 9.38 9.12 -8.72
CA LEU A 162 8.91 8.40 -7.53
C LEU A 162 9.68 7.11 -7.32
N TYR A 163 9.93 6.36 -8.40
CA TYR A 163 10.78 5.17 -8.36
C TYR A 163 12.17 5.49 -7.79
N GLN A 164 12.84 6.51 -8.32
CA GLN A 164 14.16 6.92 -7.84
C GLN A 164 14.12 7.30 -6.35
N MET A 165 13.12 8.07 -5.94
CA MET A 165 12.95 8.46 -4.55
C MET A 165 12.82 7.24 -3.62
N VAL A 166 11.98 6.26 -3.98
CA VAL A 166 11.79 5.03 -3.17
C VAL A 166 13.08 4.21 -3.11
N ILE A 167 13.75 3.97 -4.23
CA ILE A 167 14.99 3.20 -4.28
C ILE A 167 16.13 3.91 -3.53
N MET A 168 16.19 5.24 -3.55
CA MET A 168 17.18 5.99 -2.76
C MET A 168 16.90 5.91 -1.26
N SER A 169 15.63 5.76 -0.87
CA SER A 169 15.21 5.75 0.53
C SER A 169 15.35 4.37 1.17
N ASP A 170 14.96 3.31 0.46
CA ASP A 170 15.15 1.92 0.88
C ASP A 170 15.55 1.02 -0.30
N PRO A 171 16.84 1.03 -0.69
CA PRO A 171 17.32 0.28 -1.84
C PRO A 171 17.27 -1.24 -1.63
N THR A 172 17.17 -1.69 -0.39
CA THR A 172 17.16 -3.13 -0.05
C THR A 172 15.75 -3.68 0.07
N GLY A 173 14.83 -2.92 0.66
CA GLY A 173 13.44 -3.33 0.84
C GLY A 173 12.62 -3.32 -0.44
N PHE A 174 13.03 -2.55 -1.45
CA PHE A 174 12.37 -2.47 -2.76
C PHE A 174 13.04 -3.28 -3.86
N GLN A 175 13.86 -4.27 -3.49
CA GLN A 175 14.35 -5.30 -4.41
C GLN A 175 13.30 -6.41 -4.56
N ALA A 176 13.31 -7.09 -5.71
CA ALA A 176 12.35 -8.15 -6.02
C ALA A 176 12.24 -9.21 -4.91
N ASP A 177 13.37 -9.67 -4.38
CA ASP A 177 13.40 -10.67 -3.30
C ASP A 177 12.75 -10.15 -2.01
N ALA A 178 13.03 -8.91 -1.62
CA ALA A 178 12.45 -8.31 -0.42
C ALA A 178 10.95 -8.04 -0.59
N LEU A 179 10.54 -7.48 -1.73
CA LEU A 179 9.14 -7.25 -2.07
C LEU A 179 8.34 -8.56 -2.11
N SER A 180 8.94 -9.65 -2.59
CA SER A 180 8.28 -10.98 -2.60
C SER A 180 7.93 -11.51 -1.21
N GLN A 181 8.60 -11.03 -0.16
CA GLN A 181 8.30 -11.37 1.22
C GLN A 181 7.21 -10.47 1.83
N ASN A 182 6.87 -9.37 1.15
CA ASN A 182 5.78 -8.50 1.56
C ASN A 182 4.47 -8.99 0.95
N TRP A 183 3.53 -9.40 1.80
CA TRP A 183 2.23 -9.95 1.40
C TRP A 183 1.42 -9.03 0.47
N LEU A 184 1.69 -7.73 0.50
CA LEU A 184 1.00 -6.73 -0.30
C LEU A 184 1.42 -6.78 -1.78
N TRP A 185 2.67 -7.14 -2.06
CA TRP A 185 3.25 -7.08 -3.39
C TRP A 185 3.04 -8.38 -4.16
N THR A 186 2.25 -8.33 -5.23
CA THR A 186 2.08 -9.47 -6.14
C THR A 186 3.27 -9.62 -7.08
N GLN A 187 3.38 -10.79 -7.71
CA GLN A 187 4.39 -11.03 -8.74
C GLN A 187 4.28 -10.04 -9.90
N GLU A 188 3.06 -9.69 -10.31
CA GLU A 188 2.78 -8.72 -11.36
C GLU A 188 3.24 -7.32 -10.96
N ALA A 189 2.94 -6.88 -9.74
CA ALA A 189 3.37 -5.58 -9.23
C ALA A 189 4.90 -5.51 -9.12
N ILE A 190 5.55 -6.58 -8.67
CA ILE A 190 7.02 -6.68 -8.60
C ILE A 190 7.64 -6.62 -10.00
N GLN A 191 7.07 -7.34 -10.98
CA GLN A 191 7.53 -7.28 -12.37
C GLN A 191 7.39 -5.88 -12.95
N ALA A 192 6.24 -5.23 -12.73
CA ALA A 192 6.00 -3.87 -13.17
C ALA A 192 6.96 -2.87 -12.51
N TRP A 193 7.26 -3.04 -11.23
CA TRP A 193 8.22 -2.22 -10.48
C TRP A 193 9.63 -2.32 -11.06
N ASN A 194 10.10 -3.54 -11.32
CA ASN A 194 11.42 -3.78 -11.90
C ASN A 194 11.53 -3.29 -13.36
N ALA A 195 10.41 -3.12 -14.05
CA ALA A 195 10.36 -2.60 -15.41
C ALA A 195 10.31 -1.06 -15.49
N LEU A 196 10.20 -0.36 -14.35
CA LEU A 196 10.17 1.10 -14.35
C LEU A 196 11.49 1.67 -14.89
N PRO A 197 11.43 2.65 -15.81
CA PRO A 197 12.63 3.22 -16.38
C PRO A 197 13.40 3.99 -15.30
N GLN A 198 14.65 3.60 -15.10
CA GLN A 198 15.60 4.45 -14.38
C GLN A 198 15.93 5.60 -15.34
N GLN A 199 15.58 6.85 -15.02
CA GLN A 199 16.02 7.95 -15.88
C GLN A 199 17.55 7.97 -15.88
N GLU A 200 18.16 7.55 -16.98
CA GLU A 200 19.56 7.87 -17.26
C GLU A 200 19.61 9.39 -17.51
N GLY A 201 20.41 10.09 -16.70
CA GLY A 201 20.51 11.55 -16.69
C GLY A 201 21.19 12.15 -17.90
#